data_AF-S6U2R6-F1
#
_entry.id   AF-S6U2R6-F1
#
_cell.length_a   1.000
_cell.length_b   1.000
_cell.length_c   1.000
_cell.angle_alpha   90.00
_cell.angle_beta   90.00
_cell.angle_gamma   90.00
#
_symmetry.space_group_name_H-M   'P 1'
#
loop_
_entity.id
_entity.type
_entity.pdbx_description
1 polymer ?
#
loop_
_entity_poly.entity_id
_entity_poly.type
_entity_poly.pdbx_seq_one_letter_code
_entity_poly.pdbx_strand_id
1 'polypeptide(L)'
;MADRPQEAQNRIEDHGIIGDMRSAALIADTGSIDFCCWPDFDSPSIFTALLDTPDAGIFQLAPDLPDARRLQIYLPDTNVLQTRWISEQAVVEVTDLMPIGEDQDDLPRIVRRVQVRFGEATIR
;
A
#
# COMPACT_ATOMS: atom_id res chain seq x y z
N MET A 1 30.14 11.68 -0.94
CA MET A 1 28.68 11.52 -0.88
C MET A 1 28.34 11.33 0.59
N ALA A 2 27.47 12.18 1.14
CA ALA A 2 27.16 12.16 2.57
C ALA A 2 26.47 10.84 2.94
N ASP A 3 26.92 10.26 4.05
CA ASP A 3 26.29 9.14 4.74
C ASP A 3 24.92 9.63 5.24
N ARG A 4 23.87 9.41 4.45
CA ARG A 4 22.50 9.69 4.89
C ARG A 4 22.08 8.53 5.79
N PRO A 5 21.50 8.79 6.97
CA PRO A 5 20.91 7.71 7.76
C PRO A 5 19.91 6.98 6.87
N GLN A 6 20.18 5.71 6.58
CA GLN A 6 19.32 4.86 5.77
C GLN A 6 18.04 4.62 6.57
N GLU A 7 16.99 5.42 6.35
CA GLU A 7 15.66 4.98 6.71
C GLU A 7 15.41 3.68 5.95
N ALA A 8 15.19 2.62 6.72
CA ALA A 8 15.17 1.27 6.16
C ALA A 8 13.93 1.13 5.28
N GLN A 9 14.17 0.82 4.01
CA GLN A 9 13.16 0.32 3.10
C GLN A 9 12.39 -0.85 3.73
N ASN A 10 11.07 -0.92 3.48
CA ASN A 10 10.27 -2.08 3.87
C ASN A 10 10.83 -3.35 3.21
N ARG A 11 10.81 -4.49 3.91
CA ARG A 11 11.32 -5.72 3.33
C ARG A 11 10.39 -6.17 2.21
N ILE A 12 10.93 -6.83 1.19
CA ILE A 12 10.13 -7.36 0.08
C ILE A 12 8.99 -8.27 0.58
N GLU A 13 9.25 -9.05 1.63
CA GLU A 13 8.26 -9.95 2.26
C GLU A 13 7.08 -9.23 2.93
N ASP A 14 7.23 -7.94 3.25
CA ASP A 14 6.19 -7.12 3.89
C ASP A 14 5.25 -6.47 2.86
N HIS A 15 5.34 -6.83 1.57
CA HIS A 15 4.55 -6.23 0.50
C HIS A 15 3.50 -7.19 -0.10
N GLY A 16 2.33 -6.64 -0.38
CA GLY A 16 1.34 -7.21 -1.28
C GLY A 16 1.34 -6.48 -2.62
N ILE A 17 0.97 -7.18 -3.68
CA ILE A 17 0.80 -6.66 -5.04
C ILE A 17 -0.68 -6.59 -5.42
N ILE A 18 -1.11 -5.43 -5.89
CA ILE A 18 -2.42 -5.21 -6.51
C ILE A 18 -2.23 -4.79 -7.97
N GLY A 19 -3.14 -5.16 -8.87
CA GLY A 19 -3.05 -4.81 -10.29
C GLY A 19 -4.37 -4.96 -11.03
N ASP A 20 -4.50 -4.24 -12.15
CA ASP A 20 -5.69 -4.19 -13.01
C ASP A 20 -5.45 -4.79 -14.40
N MET A 21 -4.44 -5.65 -14.53
CA MET A 21 -3.91 -6.21 -15.79
C MET A 21 -3.13 -5.22 -16.67
N ARG A 22 -3.09 -3.92 -16.34
CA ARG A 22 -2.33 -2.91 -17.09
C ARG A 22 -1.14 -2.38 -16.30
N SER A 23 -1.35 -2.15 -15.00
CA SER A 23 -0.31 -1.78 -14.05
C SER A 23 -0.46 -2.54 -12.74
N ALA A 24 0.51 -2.35 -11.85
CA ALA A 24 0.52 -2.90 -10.51
C ALA A 24 1.17 -1.93 -9.52
N ALA A 25 0.75 -2.05 -8.27
CA ALA A 25 1.31 -1.33 -7.14
C ALA A 25 1.74 -2.30 -6.04
N LEU A 26 2.86 -2.01 -5.39
CA LEU A 26 3.36 -2.74 -4.23
C LEU A 26 3.03 -1.97 -2.96
N ILE A 27 2.29 -2.63 -2.07
CA ILE A 27 1.72 -2.08 -0.86
C ILE A 27 2.38 -2.74 0.35
N ALA A 28 3.13 -1.98 1.12
CA ALA A 28 3.72 -2.46 2.36
C ALA A 28 2.66 -2.66 3.45
N ASP A 29 2.93 -3.57 4.39
CA ASP A 29 2.09 -3.81 5.56
C ASP A 29 1.98 -2.56 6.48
N THR A 30 2.89 -1.59 6.32
CA THR A 30 2.87 -0.28 6.97
C THR A 30 1.86 0.68 6.32
N GLY A 31 1.15 0.26 5.27
CA GLY A 31 0.11 1.02 4.58
C GLY A 31 0.64 1.97 3.51
N SER A 32 1.92 1.88 3.12
CA SER A 32 2.50 2.68 2.04
C SER A 32 2.44 1.98 0.69
N ILE A 33 2.25 2.76 -0.38
CA ILE A 33 2.56 2.37 -1.74
C ILE A 33 4.02 2.72 -1.98
N ASP A 34 4.87 1.69 -2.07
CA ASP A 34 6.33 1.86 -2.17
C ASP A 34 6.82 1.79 -3.61
N PHE A 35 6.03 1.19 -4.50
CA PHE A 35 6.33 1.11 -5.92
C PHE A 35 5.04 1.10 -6.75
N CYS A 36 5.00 1.91 -7.81
CA CYS A 36 3.89 1.93 -8.77
C CYS A 36 4.37 2.54 -10.09
N CYS A 37 4.19 1.81 -11.20
CA CYS A 37 4.27 2.38 -12.55
C CYS A 37 2.91 2.98 -12.93
N TRP A 38 2.90 4.07 -13.69
CA TRP A 38 1.63 4.68 -14.08
C TRP A 38 1.70 5.37 -15.45
N PRO A 39 0.71 5.16 -16.35
CA PRO A 39 -0.47 4.31 -16.20
C PRO A 39 -0.22 2.84 -16.53
N ASP A 40 0.82 2.49 -17.29
CA ASP A 40 1.08 1.10 -17.70
C ASP A 40 2.31 0.53 -16.98
N PHE A 41 2.46 -0.79 -16.95
CA PHE A 41 3.53 -1.48 -16.21
C PHE A 41 4.94 -1.08 -16.67
N ASP A 42 5.10 -0.69 -17.93
CA ASP A 42 6.34 -0.21 -18.55
C ASP A 42 6.47 1.32 -18.57
N SER A 43 5.50 2.04 -18.01
CA SER A 43 5.57 3.48 -17.82
C SER A 43 6.51 3.87 -16.68
N PRO A 44 6.97 5.14 -16.60
CA PRO A 44 7.74 5.61 -15.46
C PRO A 44 7.04 5.36 -14.12
N SER A 45 7.84 5.06 -13.10
CA SER A 45 7.35 4.86 -11.74
C SER A 45 7.07 6.20 -11.06
N ILE A 46 5.92 6.30 -10.37
CA ILE A 46 5.54 7.47 -9.57
C ILE A 46 5.98 7.36 -8.10
N PHE A 47 6.25 6.13 -7.64
CA PHE A 47 6.84 5.81 -6.34
C PHE A 47 7.96 4.79 -6.57
N THR A 48 9.09 4.96 -5.91
CA THR A 48 10.26 4.07 -6.07
C THR A 48 10.99 3.78 -4.75
N ALA A 49 10.32 3.93 -3.60
CA ALA A 49 10.90 3.63 -2.30
C ALA A 49 11.32 2.16 -2.14
N LEU A 50 10.81 1.24 -2.96
CA LEU A 50 11.31 -0.14 -3.02
C LEU A 50 12.75 -0.28 -3.57
N LEU A 51 13.25 0.72 -4.29
CA LEU A 51 14.57 0.67 -4.94
C LEU A 51 15.58 1.63 -4.29
N ASP A 52 15.14 2.44 -3.33
CA ASP A 52 15.93 3.49 -2.67
C ASP A 52 15.37 3.74 -1.25
N THR A 53 15.59 4.92 -0.68
CA THR A 53 14.99 5.34 0.59
C THR A 53 13.53 5.79 0.41
N PRO A 54 12.76 5.94 1.50
CA PRO A 54 11.42 6.55 1.46
C PRO A 54 11.37 7.95 0.79
N ASP A 55 12.50 8.67 0.73
CA ASP A 55 12.62 9.95 0.01
C ASP A 55 12.37 9.82 -1.50
N ALA A 56 12.49 8.62 -2.06
CA ALA A 56 12.19 8.32 -3.46
C ALA A 56 10.68 8.20 -3.74
N GLY A 57 9.86 8.60 -2.78
CA GLY A 57 8.42 8.79 -2.92
C GLY A 57 7.64 7.57 -2.46
N ILE A 58 6.67 7.82 -1.57
CA ILE A 58 5.64 6.88 -1.13
C ILE A 58 4.29 7.59 -1.07
N PHE A 59 3.23 6.80 -1.08
CA PHE A 59 1.91 7.26 -0.65
C PHE A 59 1.41 6.40 0.50
N GLN A 60 1.37 6.97 1.72
CA GLN A 60 0.99 6.23 2.92
C GLN A 60 -0.44 6.55 3.33
N LEU A 61 -1.15 5.50 3.75
CA LEU A 61 -2.44 5.58 4.41
C LEU A 61 -2.44 4.56 5.55
N ALA A 62 -2.24 5.04 6.78
CA ALA A 62 -2.04 4.17 7.93
C ALA A 62 -2.65 4.76 9.21
N PRO A 63 -3.15 3.92 10.13
CA PRO A 63 -3.56 4.40 11.45
C PRO A 63 -2.35 4.78 12.31
N ASP A 64 -2.52 5.78 13.17
CA ASP A 64 -1.54 6.13 14.19
C ASP A 64 -1.63 5.16 15.39
N LEU A 65 -1.18 3.93 15.16
CA LEU A 65 -1.18 2.83 16.12
C LEU A 65 0.19 2.13 16.09
N PRO A 66 1.22 2.70 16.75
CA PRO A 66 2.60 2.22 16.64
C PRO A 66 2.79 0.79 17.17
N ASP A 67 2.03 0.40 18.19
CA ASP A 67 2.12 -0.91 18.84
C ASP A 67 1.17 -1.95 18.24
N ALA A 68 0.44 -1.61 17.17
CA ALA A 68 -0.51 -2.53 16.57
C ALA A 68 0.20 -3.69 15.87
N ARG A 69 -0.29 -4.90 16.11
CA ARG A 69 0.06 -6.05 15.28
C ARG A 69 -0.51 -5.83 13.89
N ARG A 70 0.33 -5.98 12.87
CA ARG A 70 -0.06 -5.90 11.47
C ARG A 70 -0.33 -7.29 10.90
N LEU A 71 -1.38 -7.39 10.11
CA LEU A 71 -1.73 -8.60 9.36
C LEU A 71 -2.16 -8.17 7.97
N GLN A 72 -1.48 -8.69 6.95
CA GLN A 72 -1.82 -8.47 5.56
C GLN A 72 -2.26 -9.78 4.92
N ILE A 73 -3.42 -9.76 4.26
CA ILE A 73 -4.00 -10.91 3.57
C ILE A 73 -4.62 -10.48 2.25
N TYR A 74 -4.66 -11.38 1.27
CA TYR A 74 -5.59 -11.25 0.16
C TYR A 74 -6.96 -11.77 0.58
N LEU A 75 -8.02 -11.07 0.19
CA LEU A 75 -9.36 -11.62 0.34
C LEU A 75 -9.52 -12.85 -0.56
N PRO A 76 -10.19 -13.92 -0.10
CA PRO A 76 -10.29 -15.18 -0.82
C PRO A 76 -10.75 -15.00 -2.26
N ASP A 77 -10.07 -15.66 -3.20
CA ASP A 77 -10.39 -15.68 -4.63
C ASP A 77 -10.39 -14.29 -5.31
N THR A 78 -9.62 -13.33 -4.78
CA THR A 78 -9.51 -11.97 -5.34
C THR A 78 -8.07 -11.44 -5.34
N ASN A 79 -7.80 -10.41 -6.14
CA ASN A 79 -6.61 -9.56 -6.02
C ASN A 79 -6.88 -8.32 -5.12
N VAL A 80 -7.73 -8.46 -4.12
CA VAL A 80 -8.00 -7.40 -3.13
C VAL A 80 -7.14 -7.64 -1.91
N LEU A 81 -6.27 -6.67 -1.59
CA LEU A 81 -5.37 -6.74 -0.45
C LEU A 81 -6.02 -6.07 0.76
N GLN A 82 -5.99 -6.72 1.91
CA GLN A 82 -6.42 -6.14 3.19
C GLN A 82 -5.25 -6.13 4.17
N THR A 83 -4.90 -4.94 4.63
CA THR A 83 -3.96 -4.73 5.74
C THR A 83 -4.74 -4.34 6.99
N ARG A 84 -4.50 -5.03 8.09
CA ARG A 84 -5.17 -4.82 9.38
C ARG A 84 -4.17 -4.48 10.48
N TRP A 85 -4.46 -3.42 11.23
CA TRP A 85 -3.77 -3.06 12.46
C TRP A 85 -4.67 -3.43 13.64
N ILE A 86 -4.15 -4.25 14.55
CA ILE A 86 -4.86 -4.74 15.73
C ILE A 86 -4.09 -4.29 16.97
N SER A 87 -4.70 -3.43 17.78
CA SER A 87 -4.21 -3.07 19.11
C SER A 87 -5.33 -3.16 20.15
N GLU A 88 -5.02 -2.84 21.41
CA GLU A 88 -6.03 -2.77 22.47
C GLU A 88 -6.98 -1.57 22.30
N GLN A 89 -6.50 -0.50 21.65
CA GLN A 89 -7.25 0.75 21.46
C GLN A 89 -8.20 0.68 20.27
N ALA A 90 -7.76 0.10 19.14
CA ALA A 90 -8.55 0.09 17.92
C ALA A 90 -8.20 -1.09 16.99
N VAL A 91 -9.12 -1.40 16.08
CA VAL A 91 -8.89 -2.30 14.96
C VAL A 91 -9.20 -1.54 13.68
N VAL A 92 -8.19 -1.33 12.84
CA VAL A 92 -8.30 -0.60 11.58
C VAL A 92 -7.95 -1.53 10.42
N GLU A 93 -8.75 -1.48 9.36
CA GLU A 93 -8.52 -2.19 8.12
C GLU A 93 -8.35 -1.18 6.98
N VAL A 94 -7.30 -1.35 6.18
CA VAL A 94 -7.16 -0.72 4.86
C VAL A 94 -7.30 -1.81 3.81
N THR A 95 -8.21 -1.59 2.87
CA THR A 95 -8.42 -2.47 1.71
C THR A 95 -7.92 -1.75 0.47
N ASP A 96 -6.94 -2.33 -0.20
CA ASP A 96 -6.31 -1.81 -1.40
C ASP A 96 -6.63 -2.72 -2.58
N LEU A 97 -7.04 -2.12 -3.70
CA LEU A 97 -7.32 -2.84 -4.95
C LEU A 97 -7.19 -1.94 -6.16
N MET A 98 -6.97 -2.56 -7.32
CA MET A 98 -7.06 -1.90 -8.63
C MET A 98 -8.21 -2.52 -9.43
N PRO A 99 -9.36 -1.84 -9.60
CA PRO A 99 -10.45 -2.38 -10.40
C PRO A 99 -10.08 -2.36 -11.88
N ILE A 100 -10.48 -3.41 -12.60
CA ILE A 100 -10.34 -3.46 -14.06
C ILE A 100 -11.34 -2.46 -14.66
N GLY A 101 -10.87 -1.60 -15.56
CA GLY A 101 -11.72 -0.67 -16.32
C GLY A 101 -12.72 -1.39 -17.22
N GLU A 102 -13.80 -0.70 -17.60
CA GLU A 102 -14.77 -1.25 -18.56
C GLU A 102 -14.26 -1.07 -19.99
N ASP A 103 -13.60 0.06 -20.26
CA ASP A 103 -13.02 0.40 -21.55
C ASP A 103 -11.48 0.33 -21.52
N GLN A 104 -10.89 0.04 -22.68
CA GLN A 104 -9.43 0.02 -22.83
C GLN A 104 -8.79 1.41 -22.68
N ASP A 105 -9.57 2.48 -22.80
CA ASP A 105 -9.09 3.85 -22.64
C ASP A 105 -9.24 4.35 -21.20
N ASP A 106 -9.83 3.55 -20.30
CA ASP A 106 -9.92 3.89 -18.89
C ASP A 106 -8.53 3.93 -18.27
N LEU A 107 -8.25 5.03 -17.56
CA LEU A 107 -7.05 5.08 -16.74
C LEU A 107 -7.17 4.06 -15.59
N PRO A 108 -6.07 3.39 -15.24
CA PRO A 108 -5.98 2.61 -14.00
C PRO A 108 -6.47 3.42 -12.81
N ARG A 109 -6.87 2.72 -11.74
CA ARG A 109 -7.25 3.35 -10.47
C ARG A 109 -6.71 2.52 -9.33
N ILE A 110 -6.16 3.19 -8.32
CA ILE A 110 -5.89 2.57 -7.03
C ILE A 110 -6.99 3.03 -6.08
N VAL A 111 -7.77 2.07 -5.58
CA VAL A 111 -8.81 2.33 -4.59
C VAL A 111 -8.31 1.84 -3.24
N ARG A 112 -8.24 2.77 -2.28
CA ARG A 112 -7.87 2.49 -0.89
C ARG A 112 -9.07 2.81 0.01
N ARG A 113 -9.57 1.83 0.75
CA ARG A 113 -10.71 1.98 1.66
C ARG A 113 -10.29 1.74 3.10
N VAL A 114 -10.49 2.72 3.96
CA VAL A 114 -10.23 2.63 5.40
C VAL A 114 -11.52 2.29 6.14
N GLN A 115 -11.45 1.36 7.08
CA GLN A 115 -12.55 1.02 7.98
C GLN A 115 -12.04 0.83 9.41
N VAL A 116 -12.63 1.55 10.36
CA VAL A 116 -12.43 1.29 11.79
C VAL A 116 -13.47 0.25 12.21
N ARG A 117 -13.00 -0.94 12.61
CA ARG A 117 -13.85 -2.06 13.06
C ARG A 117 -14.17 -1.99 14.54
N PHE A 118 -13.28 -1.38 15.32
CA PHE A 118 -13.40 -1.22 16.76
C PHE A 118 -12.58 0.00 17.20
N GLY A 119 -13.04 0.70 18.23
CA GLY A 119 -12.36 1.85 18.82
C GLY A 119 -12.42 3.11 17.96
N GLU A 120 -11.46 4.00 18.19
CA GLU A 120 -11.24 5.23 17.44
C GLU A 120 -9.75 5.33 17.08
N ALA A 121 -9.45 5.80 15.87
CA ALA A 121 -8.08 5.93 15.40
C ALA A 121 -7.94 7.14 14.47
N THR A 122 -6.82 7.83 14.58
CA THR A 122 -6.39 8.84 13.61
C THR A 122 -5.70 8.16 12.45
N ILE A 123 -6.01 8.59 11.22
CA ILE A 123 -5.38 8.10 9.99
C ILE A 123 -4.45 9.19 9.45
N ARG A 124 -3.27 8.79 8.99
CA ARG A 124 -2.26 9.64 8.34
C ARG A 124 -1.87 9.12 6.97
#